data_AF-A0A3B4BL05-F1
#
_entry.id   AF-A0A3B4BL05-F1
#
_cell.length_a   1.000
_cell.length_b   1.000
_cell.length_c   1.000
_cell.angle_alpha   90.00
_cell.angle_beta   90.00
_cell.angle_gamma   90.00
#
_symmetry.space_group_name_H-M   'P 1'
#
loop_
_entity.id
_entity.type
_entity.pdbx_description
1 polymer ?
#
loop_
_entity_poly.entity_id
_entity_poly.type
_entity_poly.pdbx_seq_one_letter_code
_entity_poly.pdbx_strand_id
1 'polypeptide(L)'
;MRAARPGLSACFSFSVSSSLRAGVQPGSSEPSKRTIPEKRAKQGLKMDREEDKKKGKETEIQMKESKPCSHCKTKKCGSMAVPPAYSDLGKSAKDIFSKGYAFGTVKLDLKTKSQSGVVEFSTGGSSNTDTGKASGNLETKYKVKELGLTFNQKWNTDNTLTTEVTMEDQLAKGLKLGLDTSFVPNTGKKSAKLKTGYKRDYMNVGCDIDFDLAGPTVHAAAVLGYEGWLAGYQMAFDTAKSKLAQNNFALGYKAGDFQLHTNVNDGTEFGGSIYQKVNDQLETAVNLAWTAGSNNTRFGIAAKYKLDKDASVSAKVNNASLVGVGYTQALRPGVKLTLSALIDAKNFNAGGHKVGMGFELEV
;
A
#
# COMPACT_ATOMS: atom_id res chain seq x y z
N MET A 1 -41.39 -33.35 42.59
CA MET A 1 -40.05 -33.13 43.18
C MET A 1 -39.21 -32.39 42.15
N ARG A 2 -39.14 -31.06 42.26
CA ARG A 2 -37.97 -30.25 42.69
C ARG A 2 -36.80 -30.21 41.68
N ALA A 3 -36.61 -28.99 41.19
CA ALA A 3 -35.55 -28.39 40.37
C ALA A 3 -34.09 -28.68 40.76
N ALA A 4 -33.16 -28.50 39.81
CA ALA A 4 -31.99 -27.59 39.91
C ALA A 4 -31.10 -27.60 38.64
N ARG A 5 -30.79 -26.41 38.10
CA ARG A 5 -29.45 -26.01 37.57
C ARG A 5 -28.72 -25.29 38.74
N PRO A 6 -27.37 -25.07 38.83
CA PRO A 6 -26.46 -24.53 37.78
C PRO A 6 -24.92 -24.86 37.91
N GLY A 7 -24.04 -24.20 37.12
CA GLY A 7 -22.59 -23.98 37.39
C GLY A 7 -21.62 -24.63 36.37
N LEU A 8 -21.00 -23.93 35.41
CA LEU A 8 -19.76 -23.12 35.45
C LEU A 8 -18.52 -23.83 36.04
N SER A 9 -17.50 -24.15 35.20
CA SER A 9 -16.09 -23.69 35.35
C SER A 9 -15.13 -24.45 34.41
N ALA A 10 -14.10 -23.75 33.98
CA ALA A 10 -13.07 -24.13 33.03
C ALA A 10 -11.96 -25.03 33.63
N CYS A 11 -11.30 -25.81 32.76
CA CYS A 11 -9.85 -26.07 32.74
C CYS A 11 -9.53 -27.14 31.68
N PHE A 12 -9.16 -26.73 30.46
CA PHE A 12 -8.45 -27.63 29.53
C PHE A 12 -6.96 -27.40 29.70
N SER A 13 -6.32 -28.32 30.41
CA SER A 13 -4.87 -28.48 30.46
C SER A 13 -4.41 -29.09 29.13
N PHE A 14 -3.57 -28.38 28.37
CA PHE A 14 -2.78 -28.97 27.30
C PHE A 14 -1.31 -29.03 27.72
N SER A 15 -0.88 -30.25 28.04
CA SER A 15 0.51 -30.65 28.11
C SER A 15 1.05 -30.78 26.68
N VAL A 16 2.15 -30.09 26.36
CA VAL A 16 3.01 -30.47 25.24
C VAL A 16 4.44 -30.50 25.75
N SER A 17 4.89 -31.73 25.93
CA SER A 17 6.30 -32.10 26.05
C SER A 17 6.94 -32.04 24.67
N SER A 18 8.06 -31.32 24.53
CA SER A 18 9.11 -31.71 23.60
C SER A 18 10.46 -31.25 24.11
N SER A 19 11.31 -32.26 24.35
CA SER A 19 12.70 -32.13 24.72
C SER A 19 13.52 -31.87 23.47
N LEU A 20 14.43 -30.89 23.49
CA LEU A 20 15.69 -30.98 22.76
C LEU A 20 16.78 -30.26 23.57
N ARG A 21 17.69 -31.08 24.13
CA ARG A 21 18.94 -30.67 24.80
C ARG A 21 20.00 -30.36 23.74
N ALA A 22 20.64 -29.21 23.87
CA ALA A 22 22.05 -29.02 23.55
C ALA A 22 22.64 -28.11 24.62
N GLY A 23 23.61 -28.64 25.38
CA GLY A 23 24.05 -28.08 26.66
C GLY A 23 25.25 -27.15 26.55
N VAL A 24 25.26 -26.14 27.44
CA VAL A 24 26.45 -25.48 27.98
C VAL A 24 26.12 -25.17 29.46
N GLN A 25 26.94 -25.66 30.40
CA GLN A 25 26.79 -25.43 31.84
C GLN A 25 27.29 -24.02 32.25
N PRO A 26 26.67 -23.37 33.27
CA PRO A 26 27.20 -22.18 33.92
C PRO A 26 27.92 -22.51 35.26
N GLY A 27 29.04 -21.82 35.50
CA GLY A 27 29.76 -21.81 36.78
C GLY A 27 29.29 -20.69 37.72
N SER A 28 29.17 -21.05 38.99
CA SER A 28 28.70 -20.29 40.15
C SER A 28 29.72 -19.29 40.73
N SER A 29 29.26 -18.14 41.24
CA SER A 29 29.83 -17.50 42.45
C SER A 29 28.86 -16.47 43.08
N GLU A 30 28.83 -16.45 44.41
CA GLU A 30 27.90 -15.77 45.34
C GLU A 30 28.10 -14.24 45.49
N PRO A 31 27.12 -13.51 46.08
CA PRO A 31 27.19 -12.05 46.29
C PRO A 31 27.65 -11.65 47.70
N SER A 32 28.49 -10.62 47.80
CA SER A 32 28.91 -10.01 49.08
C SER A 32 28.15 -8.70 49.35
N LYS A 33 27.51 -8.63 50.53
CA LYS A 33 26.83 -7.46 51.13
C LYS A 33 27.83 -6.56 51.86
N ARG A 34 27.71 -5.24 51.74
CA ARG A 34 28.05 -4.26 52.80
C ARG A 34 27.09 -3.07 52.79
N THR A 35 26.84 -2.56 54.01
CA THR A 35 25.71 -1.73 54.44
C THR A 35 26.27 -0.45 55.12
N ILE A 36 25.78 0.75 54.73
CA ILE A 36 25.37 1.96 55.53
C ILE A 36 26.46 2.67 56.41
N PRO A 37 26.56 4.05 56.49
CA PRO A 37 25.48 4.87 57.05
C PRO A 37 25.13 6.28 56.54
N GLU A 38 23.91 6.62 56.93
CA GLU A 38 23.06 7.81 56.80
C GLU A 38 23.53 9.03 57.62
N LYS A 39 23.38 10.25 57.09
CA LYS A 39 23.17 11.48 57.89
C LYS A 39 22.19 12.46 57.23
N ARG A 40 21.16 12.79 58.00
CA ARG A 40 20.14 13.86 57.88
C ARG A 40 20.72 15.26 57.58
N ALA A 41 19.95 16.05 56.81
CA ALA A 41 19.55 17.40 57.20
C ALA A 41 18.28 17.84 56.43
N LYS A 42 17.19 18.07 57.17
CA LYS A 42 16.03 18.86 56.74
C LYS A 42 16.33 20.33 56.98
N GLN A 43 15.89 21.23 56.09
CA GLN A 43 15.29 22.52 56.46
C GLN A 43 14.66 23.17 55.23
N GLY A 44 13.36 23.48 55.32
CA GLY A 44 12.71 24.46 54.47
C GLY A 44 12.44 25.72 55.28
N LEU A 45 12.40 26.88 54.61
CA LEU A 45 11.68 28.06 55.07
C LEU A 45 11.47 29.05 53.92
N LYS A 46 10.38 29.80 54.04
CA LYS A 46 9.63 30.60 53.07
C LYS A 46 9.95 32.10 53.24
N MET A 47 9.66 32.89 52.19
CA MET A 47 9.49 34.36 52.13
C MET A 47 10.79 35.17 52.36
N ASP A 48 11.07 36.28 51.65
CA ASP A 48 10.24 37.47 51.47
C ASP A 48 10.37 38.17 50.10
N ARG A 49 9.35 38.98 49.84
CA ARG A 49 9.12 39.89 48.73
C ARG A 49 9.60 41.28 49.15
N GLU A 50 10.45 41.92 48.37
CA GLU A 50 10.73 43.35 48.50
C GLU A 50 10.66 44.01 47.12
N GLU A 51 9.70 44.93 46.98
CA GLU A 51 9.55 45.83 45.84
C GLU A 51 10.50 47.02 46.01
N ASP A 52 11.17 47.43 44.94
CA ASP A 52 11.66 48.81 44.84
C ASP A 52 11.38 49.39 43.45
N LYS A 53 10.61 50.47 43.42
CA LYS A 53 10.25 51.28 42.25
C LYS A 53 11.32 52.36 42.05
N LYS A 54 11.80 52.57 40.81
CA LYS A 54 11.71 53.88 40.13
C LYS A 54 12.31 53.94 38.70
N LYS A 55 11.51 54.65 37.88
CA LYS A 55 11.84 55.55 36.76
C LYS A 55 12.25 54.94 35.43
N GLY A 56 11.35 55.13 34.45
CA GLY A 56 11.56 54.80 33.06
C GLY A 56 12.51 55.73 32.32
N LYS A 57 12.90 55.23 31.15
CA LYS A 57 13.24 55.98 29.95
C LYS A 57 12.98 55.05 28.77
N GLU A 58 12.04 55.42 27.91
CA GLU A 58 11.96 54.89 26.56
C GLU A 58 13.27 55.23 25.83
N THR A 59 13.86 54.24 25.18
CA THR A 59 14.86 54.47 24.14
C THR A 59 14.72 53.34 23.14
N GLU A 60 14.19 53.68 21.96
CA GLU A 60 14.26 52.85 20.77
C GLU A 60 15.71 52.42 20.52
N ILE A 61 15.93 51.11 20.36
CA ILE A 61 17.16 50.60 19.77
C ILE A 61 16.77 49.71 18.61
N GLN A 62 16.96 50.25 17.40
CA GLN A 62 16.93 49.53 16.14
C GLN A 62 17.92 48.35 16.18
N MET A 63 17.42 47.13 16.05
CA MET A 63 18.27 45.96 15.81
C MET A 63 18.73 45.97 14.35
N LYS A 64 20.01 46.29 14.16
CA LYS A 64 20.74 46.10 12.91
C LYS A 64 20.78 44.61 12.56
N GLU A 65 20.42 44.30 11.31
CA GLU A 65 20.57 43.02 10.64
C GLU A 65 21.99 42.46 10.75
N SER A 66 22.15 41.31 11.41
CA SER A 66 23.37 40.51 11.39
C SER A 66 23.26 39.43 10.30
N LYS A 67 24.12 39.50 9.28
CA LYS A 67 24.23 38.52 8.19
C LYS A 67 24.55 37.11 8.73
N PRO A 68 23.87 36.04 8.28
CA PRO A 68 24.18 34.68 8.72
C PRO A 68 25.40 34.09 7.99
N CYS A 69 26.27 33.43 8.75
CA CYS A 69 27.48 32.75 8.29
C CYS A 69 27.18 31.54 7.37
N SER A 70 27.97 31.40 6.30
CA SER A 70 27.78 30.48 5.17
C SER A 70 28.25 29.02 5.39
N HIS A 71 28.18 28.48 6.62
CA HIS A 71 28.67 27.10 6.86
C HIS A 71 27.86 26.20 7.80
N CYS A 72 26.55 26.44 7.93
CA CYS A 72 25.65 25.45 8.48
C CYS A 72 24.45 25.28 7.56
N LYS A 73 24.53 24.31 6.63
CA LYS A 73 23.32 23.83 5.94
C LYS A 73 22.50 23.07 6.99
N THR A 74 21.67 23.80 7.74
CA THR A 74 20.48 23.23 8.37
C THR A 74 19.79 22.40 7.29
N LYS A 75 19.78 21.07 7.47
CA LYS A 75 18.92 20.19 6.67
C LYS A 75 17.54 20.80 6.74
N LYS A 76 17.06 21.33 5.60
CA LYS A 76 15.68 21.78 5.48
C LYS A 76 14.82 20.67 6.07
N CYS A 77 14.12 20.97 7.15
CA CYS A 77 13.03 20.14 7.65
C CYS A 77 12.16 19.89 6.43
N GLY A 78 12.22 18.65 5.92
CA GLY A 78 11.61 18.31 4.65
C GLY A 78 10.13 18.64 4.73
N SER A 79 9.57 19.23 3.68
CA SER A 79 8.14 19.17 3.45
C SER A 79 7.72 17.71 3.63
N MET A 80 7.04 17.40 4.73
CA MET A 80 6.72 16.03 5.09
C MET A 80 5.73 15.49 4.06
N ALA A 81 6.10 14.38 3.42
CA ALA A 81 5.36 13.87 2.28
C ALA A 81 4.00 13.31 2.71
N VAL A 82 2.96 13.69 1.97
CA VAL A 82 1.62 13.10 2.06
C VAL A 82 1.74 11.58 1.89
N PRO A 83 1.28 10.76 2.86
CA PRO A 83 1.36 9.32 2.76
C PRO A 83 0.47 8.78 1.63
N PRO A 84 0.82 7.64 1.03
CA PRO A 84 -0.01 6.99 0.01
C PRO A 84 -1.37 6.53 0.59
N ALA A 85 -2.33 6.25 -0.28
CA ALA A 85 -3.57 5.61 0.14
C ALA A 85 -3.28 4.18 0.62
N TYR A 86 -4.16 3.60 1.45
CA TYR A 86 -3.97 2.25 1.98
C TYR A 86 -3.75 1.21 0.87
N SER A 87 -4.51 1.32 -0.23
CA SER A 87 -4.39 0.44 -1.40
C SER A 87 -3.06 0.56 -2.15
N ASP A 88 -2.39 1.71 -2.05
CA ASP A 88 -1.09 1.97 -2.66
C ASP A 88 0.09 1.57 -1.75
N LEU A 89 -0.17 1.08 -0.53
CA LEU A 89 0.88 0.51 0.32
C LEU A 89 1.45 -0.77 -0.32
N GLY A 90 2.78 -0.82 -0.40
CA GLY A 90 3.52 -1.90 -1.07
C GLY A 90 3.39 -1.90 -2.60
N LYS A 91 2.85 -0.85 -3.21
CA LYS A 91 2.64 -0.78 -4.67
C LYS A 91 3.93 -0.95 -5.46
N SER A 92 5.05 -0.38 -5.02
CA SER A 92 6.34 -0.54 -5.71
C SER A 92 6.76 -2.01 -5.80
N ALA A 93 6.65 -2.78 -4.72
CA ALA A 93 6.93 -4.22 -4.76
C ALA A 93 5.93 -4.94 -5.67
N LYS A 94 4.63 -4.69 -5.50
CA LYS A 94 3.55 -5.29 -6.33
C LYS A 94 3.74 -5.00 -7.82
N ASP A 95 4.21 -3.81 -8.17
CA ASP A 95 4.47 -3.39 -9.55
C ASP A 95 5.59 -4.24 -10.18
N ILE A 96 6.66 -4.58 -9.45
CA ILE A 96 7.73 -5.46 -9.95
C ILE A 96 7.21 -6.89 -10.22
N PHE A 97 6.24 -7.37 -9.43
CA PHE A 97 5.64 -8.70 -9.64
C PHE A 97 4.57 -8.73 -10.76
N SER A 98 4.01 -7.59 -11.14
CA SER A 98 2.85 -7.52 -12.03
C SER A 98 3.14 -6.89 -13.40
N LYS A 99 3.93 -5.82 -13.47
CA LYS A 99 4.25 -5.12 -14.72
C LYS A 99 5.29 -5.92 -15.52
N GLY A 100 5.16 -5.89 -16.85
CA GLY A 100 6.06 -6.63 -17.75
C GLY A 100 5.70 -8.11 -17.92
N TYR A 101 4.53 -8.54 -17.44
CA TYR A 101 4.04 -9.91 -17.59
C TYR A 101 2.64 -9.94 -18.21
N ALA A 102 2.44 -10.78 -19.21
CA ALA A 102 1.16 -10.99 -19.90
C ALA A 102 0.85 -12.50 -20.06
N PHE A 103 1.27 -13.33 -19.10
CA PHE A 103 1.22 -14.80 -19.22
C PHE A 103 -0.15 -15.35 -19.65
N GLY A 104 -0.16 -16.22 -20.67
CA GLY A 104 -1.37 -16.90 -21.14
C GLY A 104 -2.37 -15.97 -21.82
N THR A 105 -1.94 -14.75 -22.18
CA THR A 105 -2.80 -13.77 -22.84
C THR A 105 -2.05 -13.04 -23.94
N VAL A 106 -2.74 -12.76 -25.04
CA VAL A 106 -2.31 -11.78 -26.04
C VAL A 106 -3.10 -10.51 -25.78
N LYS A 107 -2.40 -9.45 -25.35
CA LYS A 107 -2.98 -8.15 -25.01
C LYS A 107 -2.58 -7.10 -26.04
N LEU A 108 -3.51 -6.23 -26.37
CA LEU A 108 -3.31 -5.06 -27.21
C LEU A 108 -3.99 -3.87 -26.52
N ASP A 109 -3.19 -2.92 -26.06
CA ASP A 109 -3.65 -1.70 -25.40
C ASP A 109 -3.28 -0.51 -26.28
N LEU A 110 -4.27 0.25 -26.74
CA LEU A 110 -4.13 1.48 -27.50
C LEU A 110 -4.62 2.64 -26.63
N LYS A 111 -3.70 3.54 -26.27
CA LYS A 111 -4.00 4.78 -25.57
C LYS A 111 -3.77 5.97 -26.51
N THR A 112 -4.81 6.72 -26.78
CA THR A 112 -4.77 7.93 -27.60
C THR A 112 -5.04 9.15 -26.73
N LYS A 113 -4.17 10.16 -26.79
CA LYS A 113 -4.38 11.43 -26.08
C LYS A 113 -4.75 12.54 -27.07
N SER A 114 -5.78 13.33 -26.75
CA SER A 114 -6.13 14.51 -27.56
C SER A 114 -5.00 15.55 -27.51
N GLN A 115 -4.86 16.36 -28.56
CA GLN A 115 -3.85 17.44 -28.59
C GLN A 115 -3.99 18.44 -27.44
N SER A 116 -5.24 18.66 -26.97
CA SER A 116 -5.52 19.49 -25.80
C SER A 116 -5.18 18.81 -24.47
N GLY A 117 -4.92 17.50 -24.46
CA GLY A 117 -4.70 16.69 -23.24
C GLY A 117 -5.93 16.59 -22.33
N VAL A 118 -7.10 17.00 -22.84
CA VAL A 118 -8.38 17.00 -22.13
C VAL A 118 -9.04 15.63 -22.23
N VAL A 119 -8.85 14.90 -23.33
CA VAL A 119 -9.48 13.59 -23.57
C VAL A 119 -8.40 12.53 -23.76
N GLU A 120 -8.53 11.42 -23.03
CA GLU A 120 -7.71 10.23 -23.21
C GLU A 120 -8.65 9.06 -23.53
N PHE A 121 -8.46 8.42 -24.69
CA PHE A 121 -9.12 7.17 -25.04
C PHE A 121 -8.14 6.03 -24.77
N SER A 122 -8.58 4.98 -24.11
CA SER A 122 -7.81 3.77 -23.87
C SER A 122 -8.66 2.58 -24.29
N THR A 123 -8.34 2.01 -25.44
CA THR A 123 -9.00 0.82 -25.97
C THR A 123 -8.06 -0.35 -25.78
N GLY A 124 -8.50 -1.37 -25.05
CA GLY A 124 -7.76 -2.59 -24.82
C GLY A 124 -8.52 -3.80 -25.38
N GLY A 125 -7.76 -4.78 -25.83
CA GLY A 125 -8.24 -6.10 -26.19
C GLY A 125 -7.31 -7.14 -25.58
N SER A 126 -7.87 -8.20 -25.01
CA SER A 126 -7.08 -9.33 -24.55
C SER A 126 -7.74 -10.64 -24.97
N SER A 127 -6.93 -11.56 -25.50
CA SER A 127 -7.32 -12.93 -25.80
C SER A 127 -6.58 -13.87 -24.89
N ASN A 128 -7.32 -14.74 -24.20
CA ASN A 128 -6.74 -15.77 -23.35
C ASN A 128 -6.39 -16.99 -24.21
N THR A 129 -5.11 -17.38 -24.20
CA THR A 129 -4.60 -18.46 -25.06
C THR A 129 -5.06 -19.84 -24.61
N ASP A 130 -5.37 -20.01 -23.33
CA ASP A 130 -5.79 -21.31 -22.78
C ASP A 130 -7.29 -21.57 -23.05
N THR A 131 -8.11 -20.53 -23.01
CA THR A 131 -9.59 -20.66 -23.12
C THR A 131 -10.15 -20.17 -24.45
N GLY A 132 -9.35 -19.49 -25.27
CA GLY A 132 -9.79 -18.83 -26.51
C GLY A 132 -10.73 -17.64 -26.30
N LYS A 133 -11.04 -17.26 -25.05
CA LYS A 133 -11.94 -16.14 -24.76
C LYS A 133 -11.25 -14.82 -25.05
N ALA A 134 -11.89 -14.00 -25.87
CA ALA A 134 -11.51 -12.61 -26.10
C ALA A 134 -12.35 -11.69 -25.21
N SER A 135 -11.70 -10.66 -24.66
CA SER A 135 -12.34 -9.58 -23.92
C SER A 135 -11.81 -8.25 -24.43
N GLY A 136 -12.67 -7.25 -24.46
CA GLY A 136 -12.32 -5.89 -24.85
C GLY A 136 -12.77 -4.89 -23.80
N ASN A 137 -12.06 -3.78 -23.72
CA ASN A 137 -12.40 -2.64 -22.88
C ASN A 137 -12.18 -1.34 -23.66
N LEU A 138 -13.09 -0.40 -23.48
CA LEU A 138 -12.98 0.96 -23.95
C LEU A 138 -13.10 1.88 -22.74
N GLU A 139 -12.08 2.68 -22.46
CA GLU A 139 -12.07 3.67 -21.40
C GLU A 139 -11.90 5.06 -22.01
N THR A 140 -12.83 5.97 -21.71
CA THR A 140 -12.80 7.36 -22.15
C THR A 140 -12.67 8.25 -20.93
N LYS A 141 -11.55 8.95 -20.81
CA LYS A 141 -11.25 9.85 -19.70
C LYS A 141 -11.26 11.29 -20.17
N TYR A 142 -12.14 12.10 -19.61
CA TYR A 142 -12.28 13.51 -19.86
C TYR A 142 -11.86 14.31 -18.62
N LYS A 143 -10.80 15.12 -18.74
CA LYS A 143 -10.18 15.89 -17.65
C LYS A 143 -10.45 17.38 -17.84
N VAL A 144 -11.33 17.95 -17.03
CA VAL A 144 -11.55 19.40 -16.93
C VAL A 144 -10.63 19.96 -15.86
N LYS A 145 -9.40 20.29 -16.26
CA LYS A 145 -8.35 20.75 -15.34
C LYS A 145 -8.74 22.03 -14.58
N GLU A 146 -9.49 22.92 -15.22
CA GLU A 146 -9.94 24.19 -14.63
C GLU A 146 -10.82 23.99 -13.39
N LEU A 147 -11.63 22.91 -13.39
CA LEU A 147 -12.55 22.57 -12.32
C LEU A 147 -12.09 21.37 -11.49
N GLY A 148 -10.86 20.86 -11.71
CA GLY A 148 -10.37 19.65 -11.02
C GLY A 148 -11.26 18.42 -11.22
N LEU A 149 -12.08 18.41 -12.27
CA LEU A 149 -13.06 17.35 -12.55
C LEU A 149 -12.47 16.37 -13.55
N THR A 150 -12.62 15.08 -13.29
CA THR A 150 -12.32 14.01 -14.24
C THR A 150 -13.52 13.09 -14.36
N PHE A 151 -14.07 13.02 -15.56
CA PHE A 151 -15.11 12.08 -15.96
C PHE A 151 -14.45 10.90 -16.65
N ASN A 152 -14.69 9.68 -16.20
CA ASN A 152 -14.14 8.46 -16.77
C ASN A 152 -15.30 7.52 -17.11
N GLN A 153 -15.36 7.04 -18.35
CA GLN A 153 -16.38 6.10 -18.78
C GLN A 153 -15.69 4.87 -19.33
N LYS A 154 -15.92 3.73 -18.68
CA LYS A 154 -15.39 2.43 -19.06
C LYS A 154 -16.52 1.53 -19.53
N TRP A 155 -16.34 0.90 -20.67
CA TRP A 155 -17.23 -0.10 -21.22
C TRP A 155 -16.42 -1.35 -21.55
N ASN A 156 -16.98 -2.54 -21.29
CA ASN A 156 -16.33 -3.81 -21.63
C ASN A 156 -17.25 -4.69 -22.48
N THR A 157 -16.67 -5.75 -23.05
CA THR A 157 -17.39 -6.73 -23.87
C THR A 157 -18.41 -7.55 -23.10
N ASP A 158 -18.34 -7.57 -21.77
CA ASP A 158 -19.36 -8.18 -20.89
C ASP A 158 -20.57 -7.25 -20.67
N ASN A 159 -20.69 -6.20 -21.49
CA ASN A 159 -21.69 -5.13 -21.43
C ASN A 159 -21.72 -4.34 -20.11
N THR A 160 -20.70 -4.43 -19.26
CA THR A 160 -20.62 -3.61 -18.04
C THR A 160 -20.20 -2.19 -18.41
N LEU A 161 -21.06 -1.23 -18.08
CA LEU A 161 -20.79 0.19 -18.20
C LEU A 161 -20.46 0.77 -16.83
N THR A 162 -19.27 1.34 -16.68
CA THR A 162 -18.82 2.03 -15.46
C THR A 162 -18.59 3.50 -15.78
N THR A 163 -19.21 4.39 -15.01
CA THR A 163 -19.03 5.84 -15.11
C THR A 163 -18.49 6.35 -13.79
N GLU A 164 -17.29 6.91 -13.80
CA GLU A 164 -16.61 7.47 -12.62
C GLU A 164 -16.52 8.99 -12.80
N VAL A 165 -17.07 9.74 -11.85
CA VAL A 165 -16.96 11.20 -11.81
C VAL A 165 -16.13 11.56 -10.59
N THR A 166 -14.94 12.10 -10.80
CA THR A 166 -14.05 12.48 -9.70
C THR A 166 -13.81 13.99 -9.71
N MET A 167 -13.76 14.56 -8.51
CA MET A 167 -13.49 15.97 -8.25
C MET A 167 -12.37 16.06 -7.24
N GLU A 168 -11.28 16.71 -7.61
CA GLU A 168 -10.10 16.90 -6.77
C GLU A 168 -9.90 18.39 -6.45
N ASP A 169 -9.52 18.68 -5.20
CA ASP A 169 -9.03 19.97 -4.72
C ASP A 169 -10.00 21.19 -4.84
N GLN A 170 -11.26 20.98 -5.22
CA GLN A 170 -12.23 22.07 -5.38
C GLN A 170 -12.78 22.62 -4.06
N LEU A 171 -13.21 21.74 -3.14
CA LEU A 171 -13.78 22.17 -1.86
C LEU A 171 -12.69 22.45 -0.81
N ALA A 172 -11.65 21.62 -0.79
CA ALA A 172 -10.51 21.76 0.10
C ALA A 172 -9.28 21.11 -0.55
N LYS A 173 -8.10 21.71 -0.32
CA LYS A 173 -6.83 21.14 -0.78
C LYS A 173 -6.62 19.75 -0.16
N GLY A 174 -6.35 18.77 -1.01
CA GLY A 174 -6.19 17.36 -0.68
C GLY A 174 -7.48 16.57 -0.62
N LEU A 175 -8.66 17.18 -0.80
CA LEU A 175 -9.93 16.47 -0.86
C LEU A 175 -10.19 15.94 -2.27
N LYS A 176 -10.49 14.66 -2.36
CA LYS A 176 -10.92 13.95 -3.55
C LYS A 176 -12.30 13.34 -3.30
N LEU A 177 -13.27 13.72 -4.10
CA LEU A 177 -14.59 13.10 -4.13
C LEU A 177 -14.73 12.33 -5.44
N GLY A 178 -15.36 11.17 -5.40
CA GLY A 178 -15.56 10.29 -6.53
C GLY A 178 -16.92 9.63 -6.46
N LEU A 179 -17.64 9.60 -7.57
CA LEU A 179 -18.88 8.85 -7.72
C LEU A 179 -18.69 7.87 -8.87
N ASP A 180 -18.61 6.59 -8.54
CA ASP A 180 -18.52 5.53 -9.53
C ASP A 180 -19.88 4.84 -9.64
N THR A 181 -20.46 4.79 -10.83
CA THR A 181 -21.71 4.07 -11.10
C THR A 181 -21.44 2.96 -12.08
N SER A 182 -21.83 1.74 -11.75
CA SER A 182 -21.69 0.58 -12.61
C SER A 182 -23.06 0.00 -12.95
N PHE A 183 -23.28 -0.28 -14.23
CA PHE A 183 -24.50 -0.86 -14.75
C PHE A 183 -24.19 -2.04 -15.66
N VAL A 184 -24.84 -3.17 -15.38
CA VAL A 184 -24.77 -4.38 -16.21
C VAL A 184 -26.15 -4.57 -16.86
N PRO A 185 -26.33 -4.16 -18.13
CA PRO A 185 -27.61 -4.24 -18.83
C PRO A 185 -28.15 -5.67 -18.90
N ASN A 186 -27.28 -6.66 -19.13
CA ASN A 186 -27.66 -8.06 -19.28
C ASN A 186 -28.37 -8.64 -18.04
N THR A 187 -28.02 -8.18 -16.84
CA THR A 187 -28.59 -8.67 -15.57
C THR A 187 -29.45 -7.62 -14.87
N GLY A 188 -29.47 -6.39 -15.38
CA GLY A 188 -30.06 -5.23 -14.70
C GLY A 188 -29.33 -4.81 -13.43
N LYS A 189 -28.20 -5.44 -13.07
CA LYS A 189 -27.47 -5.13 -11.84
C LYS A 189 -26.90 -3.71 -11.91
N LYS A 190 -27.21 -2.92 -10.88
CA LYS A 190 -26.71 -1.56 -10.68
C LYS A 190 -25.93 -1.53 -9.37
N SER A 191 -24.78 -0.90 -9.38
CA SER A 191 -24.07 -0.53 -8.17
C SER A 191 -23.55 0.89 -8.27
N ALA A 192 -23.45 1.57 -7.14
CA ALA A 192 -22.86 2.90 -7.06
C ALA A 192 -21.85 2.92 -5.92
N LYS A 193 -20.73 3.60 -6.09
CA LYS A 193 -19.68 3.74 -5.08
C LYS A 193 -19.35 5.20 -4.91
N LEU A 194 -19.60 5.73 -3.72
CA LEU A 194 -19.18 7.07 -3.35
C LEU A 194 -17.82 6.97 -2.67
N LYS A 195 -16.77 7.46 -3.35
CA LYS A 195 -15.40 7.53 -2.83
C LYS A 195 -15.14 8.92 -2.28
N THR A 196 -14.62 8.99 -1.08
CA THR A 196 -14.20 10.25 -0.46
C THR A 196 -12.80 10.04 0.10
N GLY A 197 -11.87 10.92 -0.24
CA GLY A 197 -10.48 10.80 0.17
C GLY A 197 -9.97 12.16 0.60
N TYR A 198 -9.33 12.24 1.75
CA TYR A 198 -8.72 13.45 2.25
C TYR A 198 -7.25 13.21 2.55
N LYS A 199 -6.40 13.98 1.87
CA LYS A 199 -4.95 13.91 1.97
C LYS A 199 -4.42 15.18 2.62
N ARG A 200 -3.53 15.01 3.58
CA ARG A 200 -2.80 16.10 4.20
C ARG A 200 -1.39 15.61 4.55
N ASP A 201 -0.54 16.54 4.99
CA ASP A 201 0.74 16.16 5.55
C ASP A 201 0.50 15.16 6.69
N TYR A 202 1.32 14.10 6.75
CA TYR A 202 1.25 13.00 7.72
C TYR A 202 0.03 12.08 7.63
N MET A 203 -1.03 12.41 6.89
CA MET A 203 -2.27 11.63 6.93
C MET A 203 -2.98 11.53 5.58
N ASN A 204 -3.50 10.34 5.30
CA ASN A 204 -4.36 10.08 4.15
C ASN A 204 -5.53 9.21 4.60
N VAL A 205 -6.73 9.77 4.58
CA VAL A 205 -7.97 9.11 5.00
C VAL A 205 -8.84 8.90 3.77
N GLY A 206 -9.46 7.74 3.65
CA GLY A 206 -10.44 7.41 2.62
C GLY A 206 -11.69 6.80 3.25
N CYS A 207 -12.85 7.11 2.70
CA CYS A 207 -14.10 6.47 2.99
C CYS A 207 -14.84 6.24 1.68
N ASP A 208 -15.05 4.97 1.34
CA ASP A 208 -15.77 4.53 0.15
C ASP A 208 -17.07 3.84 0.60
N ILE A 209 -18.22 4.34 0.15
CA ILE A 209 -19.53 3.74 0.42
C ILE A 209 -19.97 3.02 -0.85
N ASP A 210 -20.02 1.69 -0.79
CA ASP A 210 -20.52 0.85 -1.88
C ASP A 210 -22.02 0.60 -1.69
N PHE A 211 -22.82 0.97 -2.67
CA PHE A 211 -24.26 0.74 -2.74
C PHE A 211 -24.50 -0.40 -3.73
N ASP A 212 -24.66 -1.63 -3.21
CA ASP A 212 -25.13 -2.78 -3.97
C ASP A 212 -26.59 -3.12 -3.57
N LEU A 213 -27.26 -3.92 -4.40
CA LEU A 213 -28.62 -4.42 -4.15
C LEU A 213 -28.74 -5.24 -2.86
N ALA A 214 -27.63 -5.83 -2.39
CA ALA A 214 -27.56 -6.58 -1.14
C ALA A 214 -27.48 -5.69 0.11
N GLY A 215 -27.27 -4.38 -0.07
CA GLY A 215 -27.17 -3.39 0.99
C GLY A 215 -25.84 -2.61 0.96
N PRO A 216 -25.78 -1.42 1.59
CA PRO A 216 -24.57 -0.60 1.60
C PRO A 216 -23.41 -1.24 2.37
N THR A 217 -22.20 -1.15 1.84
CA THR A 217 -20.97 -1.49 2.56
C THR A 217 -20.09 -0.26 2.70
N VAL A 218 -19.72 0.07 3.93
CA VAL A 218 -18.85 1.22 4.21
C VAL A 218 -17.43 0.72 4.34
N HIS A 219 -16.56 1.15 3.44
CA HIS A 219 -15.12 0.94 3.53
C HIS A 219 -14.47 2.22 4.05
N ALA A 220 -13.67 2.11 5.10
CA ALA A 220 -12.86 3.21 5.59
C ALA A 220 -11.39 2.80 5.62
N ALA A 221 -10.52 3.72 5.27
CA ALA A 221 -9.09 3.53 5.31
C ALA A 221 -8.41 4.78 5.88
N ALA A 222 -7.37 4.60 6.68
CA ALA A 222 -6.56 5.70 7.18
C ALA A 222 -5.10 5.27 7.16
N VAL A 223 -4.23 6.16 6.69
CA VAL A 223 -2.78 5.97 6.67
C VAL A 223 -2.13 7.16 7.31
N LEU A 224 -1.34 6.91 8.35
CA LEU A 224 -0.50 7.88 9.02
C LEU A 224 0.95 7.66 8.61
N GLY A 225 1.67 8.74 8.33
CA GLY A 225 3.08 8.71 7.96
C GLY A 225 3.90 9.60 8.87
N TYR A 226 4.97 9.07 9.46
CA TYR A 226 5.89 9.84 10.30
C TYR A 226 7.32 9.33 10.14
N GLU A 227 8.27 10.22 9.80
CA GLU A 227 9.71 9.89 9.64
C GLU A 227 9.98 8.61 8.80
N GLY A 228 9.23 8.43 7.71
CA GLY A 228 9.35 7.27 6.82
C GLY A 228 8.54 6.05 7.24
N TRP A 229 8.07 5.97 8.49
CA TRP A 229 7.10 4.97 8.93
C TRP A 229 5.72 5.28 8.37
N LEU A 230 4.98 4.24 8.00
CA LEU A 230 3.62 4.29 7.48
C LEU A 230 2.78 3.29 8.27
N ALA A 231 1.74 3.76 8.96
CA ALA A 231 0.77 2.92 9.63
C ALA A 231 -0.58 3.07 8.94
N GLY A 232 -1.06 1.99 8.33
CA GLY A 232 -2.31 1.91 7.62
C GLY A 232 -3.33 1.07 8.38
N TYR A 233 -4.58 1.51 8.36
CA TYR A 233 -5.73 0.76 8.83
C TYR A 233 -6.81 0.79 7.75
N GLN A 234 -7.45 -0.33 7.49
CA GLN A 234 -8.59 -0.43 6.58
C GLN A 234 -9.66 -1.31 7.22
N MET A 235 -10.90 -0.84 7.18
CA MET A 235 -12.07 -1.58 7.63
C MET A 235 -13.15 -1.59 6.55
N ALA A 236 -13.96 -2.65 6.53
CA ALA A 236 -15.17 -2.73 5.73
C ALA A 236 -16.33 -3.19 6.62
N PHE A 237 -17.43 -2.44 6.64
CA PHE A 237 -18.62 -2.74 7.42
C PHE A 237 -19.81 -2.99 6.50
N ASP A 238 -20.35 -4.21 6.53
CA ASP A 238 -21.55 -4.60 5.81
C ASP A 238 -22.77 -4.20 6.65
N THR A 239 -23.52 -3.19 6.18
CA THR A 239 -24.67 -2.65 6.93
C THR A 239 -25.86 -3.61 6.93
N ALA A 240 -26.03 -4.42 5.88
CA ALA A 240 -27.13 -5.37 5.79
C ALA A 240 -26.99 -6.50 6.81
N LYS A 241 -25.75 -6.97 7.02
CA LYS A 241 -25.43 -7.99 8.03
C LYS A 241 -25.07 -7.42 9.40
N SER A 242 -24.93 -6.10 9.49
CA SER A 242 -24.44 -5.40 10.70
C SER A 242 -23.14 -6.03 11.23
N LYS A 243 -22.22 -6.39 10.32
CA LYS A 243 -20.99 -7.11 10.65
C LYS A 243 -19.79 -6.46 9.99
N LEU A 244 -18.68 -6.42 10.74
CA LEU A 244 -17.38 -6.08 10.18
C LEU A 244 -16.97 -7.17 9.18
N ALA A 245 -16.95 -6.81 7.90
CA ALA A 245 -16.64 -7.71 6.80
C ALA A 245 -15.14 -7.84 6.57
N GLN A 246 -14.37 -6.76 6.77
CA GLN A 246 -12.90 -6.77 6.64
C GLN A 246 -12.26 -5.87 7.69
N ASN A 247 -11.11 -6.31 8.18
CA ASN A 247 -10.30 -5.60 9.17
C ASN A 247 -8.80 -5.82 8.85
N ASN A 248 -8.21 -4.87 8.14
CA ASN A 248 -6.84 -4.98 7.67
C ASN A 248 -5.95 -3.92 8.33
N PHE A 249 -4.78 -4.35 8.78
CA PHE A 249 -3.74 -3.50 9.32
C PHE A 249 -2.52 -3.56 8.42
N ALA A 250 -1.83 -2.44 8.24
CA ALA A 250 -0.59 -2.39 7.49
C ALA A 250 0.45 -1.54 8.23
N LEU A 251 1.69 -2.01 8.24
CA LEU A 251 2.84 -1.25 8.68
C LEU A 251 3.88 -1.24 7.57
N GLY A 252 4.35 -0.07 7.21
CA GLY A 252 5.38 0.10 6.20
C GLY A 252 6.48 1.04 6.68
N TYR A 253 7.61 0.93 6.03
CA TYR A 253 8.74 1.83 6.23
C TYR A 253 9.33 2.15 4.87
N LYS A 254 9.48 3.43 4.57
CA LYS A 254 10.01 3.94 3.31
C LYS A 254 11.22 4.82 3.59
N ALA A 255 12.38 4.39 3.10
CA ALA A 255 13.62 5.12 3.22
C ALA A 255 14.35 5.11 1.87
N GLY A 256 14.39 6.25 1.18
CA GLY A 256 15.13 6.42 -0.08
C GLY A 256 14.78 5.36 -1.14
N ASP A 257 15.70 4.42 -1.31
CA ASP A 257 15.72 3.30 -2.25
C ASP A 257 15.04 2.02 -1.73
N PHE A 258 14.69 1.96 -0.45
CA PHE A 258 14.09 0.81 0.22
C PHE A 258 12.66 1.08 0.68
N GLN A 259 11.78 0.09 0.49
CA GLN A 259 10.43 0.09 1.05
C GLN A 259 10.12 -1.27 1.65
N LEU A 260 9.78 -1.29 2.93
CA LEU A 260 9.18 -2.42 3.63
C LEU A 260 7.69 -2.18 3.76
N HIS A 261 6.90 -3.21 3.51
CA HIS A 261 5.46 -3.19 3.75
C HIS A 261 5.03 -4.52 4.34
N THR A 262 4.29 -4.48 5.42
CA THR A 262 3.69 -5.62 6.09
C THR A 262 2.21 -5.35 6.24
N ASN A 263 1.39 -6.39 6.12
CA ASN A 263 -0.03 -6.29 6.30
C ASN A 263 -0.59 -7.54 6.97
N VAL A 264 -1.68 -7.35 7.70
CA VAL A 264 -2.44 -8.40 8.36
C VAL A 264 -3.90 -8.19 7.96
N ASN A 265 -4.48 -9.15 7.25
CA ASN A 265 -5.88 -9.12 6.84
C ASN A 265 -6.68 -10.05 7.73
N ASP A 266 -7.72 -9.51 8.36
CA ASP A 266 -8.69 -10.23 9.21
C ASP A 266 -8.06 -11.05 10.35
N GLY A 267 -6.82 -10.72 10.74
CA GLY A 267 -6.04 -11.47 11.73
C GLY A 267 -5.63 -12.88 11.30
N THR A 268 -5.87 -13.27 10.04
CA THR A 268 -5.64 -14.64 9.55
C THR A 268 -4.65 -14.68 8.40
N GLU A 269 -4.64 -13.69 7.51
CA GLU A 269 -3.67 -13.62 6.42
C GLU A 269 -2.61 -12.58 6.71
N PHE A 270 -1.35 -13.00 6.68
CA PHE A 270 -0.21 -12.14 6.91
C PHE A 270 0.55 -12.00 5.60
N GLY A 271 0.95 -10.78 5.28
CA GLY A 271 1.70 -10.43 4.09
C GLY A 271 2.86 -9.51 4.43
N GLY A 272 3.92 -9.62 3.64
CA GLY A 272 5.13 -8.84 3.76
C GLY A 272 5.75 -8.68 2.38
N SER A 273 6.14 -7.47 2.03
CA SER A 273 6.85 -7.18 0.79
C SER A 273 7.99 -6.22 1.06
N ILE A 274 9.09 -6.47 0.36
CA ILE A 274 10.29 -5.65 0.38
C ILE A 274 10.51 -5.19 -1.06
N TYR A 275 10.70 -3.90 -1.25
CA TYR A 275 11.14 -3.31 -2.51
C TYR A 275 12.49 -2.64 -2.28
N GLN A 276 13.42 -2.88 -3.19
CA GLN A 276 14.74 -2.27 -3.16
C GLN A 276 15.16 -1.84 -4.56
N LYS A 277 15.43 -0.54 -4.72
CA LYS A 277 16.08 0.00 -5.92
C LYS A 277 17.58 -0.11 -5.73
N VAL A 278 18.18 -1.18 -6.24
CA VAL A 278 19.61 -1.48 -6.07
C VAL A 278 20.49 -0.46 -6.83
N ASN A 279 20.08 -0.11 -8.05
CA ASN A 279 20.69 0.96 -8.83
C ASN A 279 19.66 1.52 -9.84
N ASP A 280 20.08 2.40 -10.77
CA ASP A 280 19.15 3.00 -11.74
C ASP A 280 18.59 2.01 -12.78
N GLN A 281 19.27 0.88 -12.95
CA GLN A 281 18.92 -0.19 -13.89
C GLN A 281 18.22 -1.38 -13.22
N LEU A 282 18.51 -1.68 -11.96
CA LEU A 282 18.06 -2.88 -11.24
C LEU A 282 17.15 -2.51 -10.06
N GLU A 283 15.94 -3.05 -10.10
CA GLU A 283 14.96 -2.98 -9.03
C GLU A 283 14.57 -4.40 -8.62
N THR A 284 14.55 -4.69 -7.33
CA THR A 284 14.20 -6.01 -6.81
C THR A 284 13.02 -5.91 -5.84
N ALA A 285 12.26 -6.98 -5.77
CA ALA A 285 11.17 -7.11 -4.83
C ALA A 285 11.08 -8.53 -4.29
N VAL A 286 10.79 -8.63 -3.00
CA VAL A 286 10.45 -9.90 -2.34
C VAL A 286 9.03 -9.77 -1.83
N ASN A 287 8.24 -10.82 -1.98
CA ASN A 287 6.90 -10.90 -1.41
C ASN A 287 6.79 -12.21 -0.62
N LEU A 288 6.18 -12.12 0.55
CA LEU A 288 6.01 -13.22 1.49
C LEU A 288 4.58 -13.13 2.03
N ALA A 289 3.87 -14.25 2.04
CA ALA A 289 2.52 -14.32 2.55
C ALA A 289 2.29 -15.67 3.23
N TRP A 290 1.64 -15.68 4.37
CA TRP A 290 1.24 -16.91 5.06
C TRP A 290 -0.14 -16.74 5.67
N THR A 291 -0.81 -17.86 5.91
CA THR A 291 -2.14 -17.90 6.53
C THR A 291 -2.03 -18.58 7.88
N ALA A 292 -2.53 -17.95 8.93
CA ALA A 292 -2.60 -18.53 10.27
C ALA A 292 -3.34 -19.87 10.24
N GLY A 293 -2.80 -20.87 10.91
CA GLY A 293 -3.35 -22.23 10.91
C GLY A 293 -3.02 -23.04 9.64
N SER A 294 -2.29 -22.49 8.67
CA SER A 294 -1.74 -23.22 7.55
C SER A 294 -0.21 -23.32 7.66
N ASN A 295 0.34 -24.49 7.34
CA ASN A 295 1.79 -24.65 7.20
C ASN A 295 2.33 -24.13 5.84
N ASN A 296 1.45 -23.61 4.98
CA ASN A 296 1.84 -23.15 3.65
C ASN A 296 2.28 -21.68 3.69
N THR A 297 3.57 -21.45 3.50
CA THR A 297 4.14 -20.12 3.28
C THR A 297 4.31 -19.91 1.78
N ARG A 298 3.83 -18.79 1.25
CA ARG A 298 4.04 -18.38 -0.14
C ARG A 298 5.12 -17.33 -0.14
N PHE A 299 6.20 -17.56 -0.87
CA PHE A 299 7.23 -16.54 -1.08
C PHE A 299 7.54 -16.42 -2.56
N GLY A 300 7.87 -15.21 -2.98
CA GLY A 300 8.30 -14.89 -4.32
C GLY A 300 9.41 -13.85 -4.31
N ILE A 301 10.29 -13.95 -5.28
CA ILE A 301 11.36 -13.01 -5.54
C ILE A 301 11.17 -12.54 -6.97
N ALA A 302 11.23 -11.24 -7.20
CA ALA A 302 11.15 -10.64 -8.51
C ALA A 302 12.25 -9.59 -8.69
N ALA A 303 12.72 -9.45 -9.91
CA ALA A 303 13.71 -8.48 -10.30
C ALA A 303 13.31 -7.89 -11.65
N LYS A 304 13.51 -6.59 -11.80
CA LYS A 304 13.40 -5.85 -13.04
C LYS A 304 14.73 -5.21 -13.35
N TYR A 305 15.26 -5.54 -14.52
CA TYR A 305 16.53 -5.04 -15.02
C TYR A 305 16.29 -4.26 -16.32
N LYS A 306 16.71 -3.01 -16.35
CA LYS A 306 16.72 -2.17 -17.56
C LYS A 306 18.04 -2.44 -18.29
N LEU A 307 17.95 -3.07 -19.46
CA LEU A 307 19.12 -3.39 -20.28
C LEU A 307 19.67 -2.11 -20.90
N ASP A 308 18.76 -1.32 -21.47
CA ASP A 308 19.04 -0.03 -22.07
C ASP A 308 17.84 0.92 -21.85
N LYS A 309 17.74 2.01 -22.64
CA LYS A 309 16.67 3.01 -22.53
C LYS A 309 15.31 2.47 -23.03
N ASP A 310 15.33 1.50 -23.92
CA ASP A 310 14.19 0.97 -24.66
C ASP A 310 13.84 -0.48 -24.26
N ALA A 311 14.75 -1.20 -23.61
CA ALA A 311 14.62 -2.62 -23.27
C ALA A 311 14.70 -2.86 -21.76
N SER A 312 13.81 -3.73 -21.27
CA SER A 312 13.86 -4.22 -19.88
C SER A 312 13.48 -5.70 -19.78
N VAL A 313 14.17 -6.41 -18.90
CA VAL A 313 13.88 -7.80 -18.53
C VAL A 313 13.28 -7.80 -17.13
N SER A 314 12.19 -8.54 -16.94
CA SER A 314 11.57 -8.79 -15.65
C SER A 314 11.56 -10.29 -15.39
N ALA A 315 12.08 -10.73 -14.24
CA ALA A 315 12.12 -12.13 -13.85
C ALA A 315 11.50 -12.29 -12.46
N LYS A 316 10.74 -13.35 -12.25
CA LYS A 316 10.19 -13.68 -10.94
C LYS A 316 10.17 -15.18 -10.73
N VAL A 317 10.35 -15.59 -9.49
CA VAL A 317 10.31 -16.98 -9.06
C VAL A 317 9.49 -17.05 -7.79
N ASN A 318 8.73 -18.13 -7.62
CA ASN A 318 8.03 -18.41 -6.38
C ASN A 318 8.35 -19.80 -5.83
N ASN A 319 7.91 -20.05 -4.60
CA ASN A 319 8.12 -21.32 -3.91
C ASN A 319 7.26 -22.48 -4.44
N ALA A 320 6.32 -22.20 -5.34
CA ALA A 320 5.62 -23.21 -6.11
C ALA A 320 6.45 -23.73 -7.31
N SER A 321 7.68 -23.25 -7.47
CA SER A 321 8.59 -23.54 -8.59
C SER A 321 8.08 -22.99 -9.92
N LEU A 322 7.32 -21.90 -9.90
CA LEU A 322 6.94 -21.16 -11.11
C LEU A 322 7.98 -20.07 -11.37
N VAL A 323 8.55 -20.11 -12.58
CA VAL A 323 9.53 -19.13 -13.07
C VAL A 323 8.88 -18.30 -14.15
N GLY A 324 8.69 -17.01 -13.88
CA GLY A 324 8.14 -16.04 -14.82
C GLY A 324 9.24 -15.16 -15.39
N VAL A 325 9.32 -15.07 -16.72
CA VAL A 325 10.23 -14.17 -17.43
C VAL A 325 9.40 -13.26 -18.33
N GLY A 326 9.79 -12.00 -18.41
CA GLY A 326 9.19 -10.98 -19.24
C GLY A 326 10.29 -10.15 -19.91
N TYR A 327 10.14 -9.88 -21.20
CA TYR A 327 11.00 -9.00 -21.98
C TYR A 327 10.13 -7.90 -22.57
N THR A 328 10.40 -6.65 -22.23
CA THR A 328 9.71 -5.49 -22.77
C THR A 328 10.68 -4.66 -23.61
N GLN A 329 10.32 -4.40 -24.87
CA GLN A 329 11.07 -3.60 -25.83
C GLN A 329 10.20 -2.46 -26.35
N ALA A 330 10.67 -1.23 -26.25
CA ALA A 330 10.16 -0.12 -27.03
C ALA A 330 10.68 -0.27 -28.46
N LEU A 331 9.75 -0.45 -29.41
CA LEU A 331 10.07 -0.61 -30.84
C LEU A 331 10.22 0.75 -31.52
N ARG A 332 9.37 1.70 -31.11
CA ARG A 332 9.34 3.10 -31.53
C ARG A 332 8.80 3.96 -30.38
N PRO A 333 9.01 5.28 -30.38
CA PRO A 333 8.32 6.16 -29.44
C PRO A 333 6.81 5.89 -29.48
N GLY A 334 6.22 5.61 -28.32
CA GLY A 334 4.81 5.24 -28.18
C GLY A 334 4.47 3.76 -28.41
N VAL A 335 5.36 2.92 -28.96
CA VAL A 335 5.06 1.50 -29.21
C VAL A 335 5.97 0.59 -28.39
N LYS A 336 5.38 -0.21 -27.49
CA LYS A 336 6.07 -1.20 -26.67
C LYS A 336 5.52 -2.60 -26.92
N LEU A 337 6.43 -3.54 -27.08
CA LEU A 337 6.18 -4.97 -27.14
C LEU A 337 6.67 -5.62 -25.85
N THR A 338 5.80 -6.38 -25.20
CA THR A 338 6.14 -7.22 -24.05
C THR A 338 5.92 -8.68 -24.41
N LEU A 339 6.96 -9.50 -24.29
CA LEU A 339 6.89 -10.95 -24.38
C LEU A 339 7.05 -11.54 -22.99
N SER A 340 6.29 -12.56 -22.63
CA SER A 340 6.37 -13.15 -21.30
C SER A 340 6.11 -14.65 -21.33
N ALA A 341 6.80 -15.39 -20.47
CA ALA A 341 6.65 -16.83 -20.31
C ALA A 341 6.62 -17.19 -18.83
N LEU A 342 5.65 -18.00 -18.42
CA LEU A 342 5.56 -18.61 -17.10
C LEU A 342 5.84 -20.10 -17.25
N ILE A 343 6.93 -20.54 -16.67
CA ILE A 343 7.43 -21.91 -16.75
C ILE A 343 7.16 -22.59 -15.42
N ASP A 344 6.50 -23.74 -15.46
CA ASP A 344 6.38 -24.62 -14.29
C ASP A 344 7.61 -25.53 -14.24
N ALA A 345 8.54 -25.22 -13.33
CA ALA A 345 9.79 -25.97 -13.21
C ALA A 345 9.60 -27.36 -12.59
N LYS A 346 8.47 -27.63 -11.91
CA LYS A 346 8.15 -29.01 -11.45
C LYS A 346 7.72 -29.89 -12.60
N ASN A 347 6.95 -29.33 -13.53
CA ASN A 347 6.37 -30.05 -14.66
C ASN A 347 7.03 -29.65 -15.99
N PHE A 348 8.34 -29.40 -15.97
CA PHE A 348 9.05 -28.90 -17.15
C PHE A 348 8.87 -29.78 -18.41
N ASN A 349 8.88 -31.10 -18.25
CA ASN A 349 8.68 -32.03 -19.37
C ASN A 349 7.21 -32.27 -19.72
N ALA A 350 6.29 -32.00 -18.80
CA ALA A 350 4.86 -32.28 -18.97
C ALA A 350 4.07 -31.06 -19.49
N GLY A 351 4.70 -29.89 -19.56
CA GLY A 351 4.11 -28.66 -20.09
C GLY A 351 3.44 -27.80 -19.01
N GLY A 352 2.33 -27.15 -19.35
CA GLY A 352 1.68 -26.15 -18.49
C GLY A 352 2.37 -24.78 -18.48
N HIS A 353 3.29 -24.56 -19.42
CA HIS A 353 3.96 -23.28 -19.61
C HIS A 353 3.01 -22.29 -20.30
N LYS A 354 2.92 -21.07 -19.76
CA LYS A 354 2.07 -20.02 -20.31
C LYS A 354 2.92 -18.98 -21.01
N VAL A 355 2.77 -18.86 -22.31
CA VAL A 355 3.38 -17.77 -23.08
C VAL A 355 2.33 -16.67 -23.27
N GLY A 356 2.79 -15.43 -23.30
CA GLY A 356 1.92 -14.29 -23.48
C GLY A 356 2.65 -13.12 -24.10
N MET A 357 1.88 -12.26 -24.75
CA MET A 357 2.37 -11.14 -25.53
C MET A 357 1.50 -9.92 -25.24
N GLY A 358 2.11 -8.76 -25.12
CA GLY A 358 1.44 -7.48 -24.89
C GLY A 358 1.95 -6.44 -25.86
N PHE A 359 1.06 -5.78 -26.58
CA PHE A 359 1.37 -4.60 -27.37
C PHE A 359 0.73 -3.39 -26.70
N GLU A 360 1.55 -2.42 -26.32
CA GLU A 360 1.08 -1.13 -25.81
C GLU A 360 1.42 -0.07 -26.86
N LEU A 361 0.40 0.62 -27.36
CA LEU A 361 0.52 1.75 -28.27
C LEU A 361 0.01 3.00 -27.56
N GLU A 362 0.83 4.04 -27.52
CA GLU A 362 0.50 5.36 -27.02
C GLU A 362 0.67 6.36 -28.17
N VAL A 363 -0.44 7.00 -28.57
CA VAL A 363 -0.54 7.91 -29.72
C VAL A 363 -0.95 9.31 -29.28
#